data_AF-A0A2S5V0U3-F1
#
_entry.id   AF-A0A2S5V0U3-F1
#
_cell.length_a   1.000
_cell.length_b   1.000
_cell.length_c   1.000
_cell.angle_alpha   90.00
_cell.angle_beta   90.00
_cell.angle_gamma   90.00
#
_symmetry.space_group_name_H-M   'P 1'
#
loop_
_entity.id
_entity.type
_entity.pdbx_description
1 polymer ?
#
loop_
_entity_poly.entity_id
_entity_poly.type
_entity_poly.pdbx_seq_one_letter_code
_entity_poly.pdbx_strand_id
1 'polypeptide(L)'
;MVLGGKGALLFAGSFALDATGCSLTAFQPGYSVVTTSASLTMSDGAIHTGSGLGTGGGTFGQVGAIPGSFLFSNISFPNGTFTPTANPVRPVKLTVTVNVIMVGLPGLVSVTCPQTLSWNLNVFGTGIVVFGAGTINYSGSATVAA
;
A
#
# COMPACT_ATOMS: atom_id res chain seq x y z
N MET A 1 7.15 -14.45 6.08
CA MET A 1 7.54 -15.88 6.19
C MET A 1 6.70 -16.68 5.20
N VAL A 2 7.31 -17.65 4.53
CA VAL A 2 6.67 -18.64 3.64
C VAL A 2 6.56 -19.94 4.43
N LEU A 3 5.42 -20.62 4.36
CA LEU A 3 5.17 -21.95 4.90
C LEU A 3 4.23 -22.70 3.94
N GLY A 4 4.57 -23.93 3.56
CA GLY A 4 3.80 -24.70 2.57
C GLY A 4 3.74 -24.05 1.18
N GLY A 5 4.73 -23.24 0.82
CA GLY A 5 4.75 -22.49 -0.45
C GLY A 5 3.83 -21.26 -0.46
N LYS A 6 3.18 -20.95 0.66
CA LYS A 6 2.35 -19.75 0.85
C LYS A 6 2.99 -18.83 1.88
N GLY A 7 3.00 -17.53 1.61
CA GLY A 7 3.53 -16.55 2.54
C GLY A 7 2.64 -15.33 2.70
N ALA A 8 3.02 -14.50 3.65
CA ALA A 8 2.46 -13.17 3.82
C ALA A 8 3.53 -12.09 3.55
N LEU A 9 3.13 -11.02 2.88
CA LEU A 9 3.91 -9.81 2.67
C LEU A 9 3.28 -8.66 3.47
N LEU A 10 4.10 -8.03 4.30
CA LEU A 10 3.73 -6.84 5.04
C LEU A 10 4.45 -5.65 4.43
N PHE A 11 3.69 -4.67 3.94
CA PHE A 11 4.20 -3.35 3.63
C PHE A 11 4.01 -2.46 4.85
N ALA A 12 5.07 -2.28 5.64
CA ALA A 12 5.09 -1.32 6.74
C ALA A 12 5.70 -0.01 6.22
N GLY A 13 4.88 1.04 6.08
CA GLY A 13 5.37 2.33 5.61
C GLY A 13 4.32 3.43 5.54
N SER A 14 4.79 4.65 5.29
CA SER A 14 3.94 5.79 4.96
C SER A 14 3.87 5.95 3.45
N PHE A 15 2.69 5.89 2.86
CA PHE A 15 2.49 6.18 1.44
C PHE A 15 2.06 7.63 1.27
N ALA A 16 2.79 8.37 0.43
CA ALA A 16 2.51 9.78 0.21
C ALA A 16 1.15 9.97 -0.48
N LEU A 17 0.38 10.92 0.04
CA LEU A 17 -0.85 11.46 -0.52
C LEU A 17 -0.56 12.88 -0.98
N ASP A 18 -0.72 13.14 -2.28
CA ASP A 18 -0.66 14.51 -2.77
C ASP A 18 -2.04 15.17 -2.62
N ALA A 19 -2.15 16.08 -1.66
CA ALA A 19 -3.34 16.90 -1.44
C ALA A 19 -3.11 18.38 -1.84
N THR A 20 -2.04 18.69 -2.57
CA THR A 20 -1.68 20.07 -2.95
C THR A 20 -2.68 20.71 -3.91
N GLY A 21 -3.40 19.89 -4.70
CA GLY A 21 -4.46 20.34 -5.59
C GLY A 21 -5.82 20.61 -4.92
N CYS A 22 -5.99 20.29 -3.63
CA CYS A 22 -7.25 20.48 -2.92
C CYS A 22 -7.25 21.82 -2.17
N SER A 23 -7.87 22.85 -2.77
CA SER A 23 -8.12 24.15 -2.14
C SER A 23 -9.47 24.14 -1.43
N LEU A 24 -9.51 24.45 -0.14
CA LEU A 24 -10.77 24.55 0.62
C LEU A 24 -10.83 25.87 1.38
N THR A 25 -11.44 26.88 0.76
CA THR A 25 -11.86 28.11 1.42
C THR A 25 -13.03 27.91 2.39
N ALA A 26 -13.63 26.70 2.45
CA ALA A 26 -14.86 26.40 3.20
C ALA A 26 -14.76 25.23 4.21
N PHE A 27 -13.62 24.55 4.33
CA PHE A 27 -13.46 23.40 5.25
C PHE A 27 -12.33 23.64 6.26
N GLN A 28 -12.34 22.92 7.39
CA GLN A 28 -11.20 22.93 8.30
C GLN A 28 -9.92 22.53 7.54
N PRO A 29 -8.74 23.06 7.92
CA PRO A 29 -7.51 22.86 7.17
C PRO A 29 -7.00 21.40 7.17
N GLY A 30 -7.69 20.45 7.80
CA GLY A 30 -7.28 19.06 7.92
C GLY A 30 -8.25 18.08 7.26
N TYR A 31 -7.73 16.92 6.88
CA TYR A 31 -8.50 15.76 6.45
C TYR A 31 -8.06 14.52 7.21
N SER A 32 -8.99 13.58 7.39
CA SER A 32 -8.71 12.22 7.84
C SER A 32 -8.79 11.27 6.65
N VAL A 33 -8.01 10.21 6.68
CA VAL A 33 -7.98 9.20 5.61
C VAL A 33 -8.29 7.86 6.24
N VAL A 34 -9.29 7.18 5.73
CA VAL A 34 -9.62 5.81 6.14
C VAL A 34 -9.36 4.90 4.95
N THR A 35 -8.40 4.00 5.09
CA THR A 35 -8.14 3.04 4.02
C THR A 35 -9.25 1.98 4.00
N THR A 36 -9.92 1.80 2.87
CA THR A 36 -11.07 0.90 2.72
C THR A 36 -10.72 -0.41 2.05
N SER A 37 -9.74 -0.40 1.15
CA SER A 37 -9.19 -1.60 0.56
C SER A 37 -7.76 -1.38 0.08
N ALA A 38 -7.01 -2.47 -0.03
CA ALA A 38 -5.71 -2.48 -0.68
C ALA A 38 -5.63 -3.75 -1.56
N SER A 39 -4.99 -3.65 -2.70
CA SER A 39 -4.69 -4.76 -3.59
C SER A 39 -3.23 -4.71 -4.03
N LEU A 40 -2.60 -5.88 -4.05
CA LEU A 40 -1.23 -6.08 -4.47
C LEU A 40 -1.21 -6.98 -5.69
N THR A 41 -0.66 -6.48 -6.79
CA THR A 41 -0.39 -7.27 -7.99
C THR A 41 1.05 -7.78 -7.94
N MET A 42 1.20 -9.07 -8.16
CA MET A 42 2.47 -9.78 -8.25
C MET A 42 2.91 -9.91 -9.71
N SER A 43 4.19 -10.19 -9.95
CA SER A 43 4.78 -10.31 -11.29
C SER A 43 4.25 -11.48 -12.12
N ASP A 44 3.62 -12.46 -11.47
CA ASP A 44 2.92 -13.59 -12.11
C ASP A 44 1.46 -13.23 -12.49
N GLY A 45 1.04 -11.99 -12.25
CA GLY A 45 -0.31 -11.50 -12.51
C GLY A 45 -1.32 -11.77 -11.38
N ALA A 46 -0.93 -12.48 -10.32
CA ALA A 46 -1.81 -12.73 -9.19
C ALA A 46 -2.14 -11.42 -8.44
N ILE A 47 -3.40 -11.25 -8.06
CA ILE A 47 -3.87 -10.09 -7.30
C ILE A 47 -4.31 -10.57 -5.92
N HIS A 48 -3.76 -9.93 -4.89
CA HIS A 48 -4.04 -10.24 -3.49
C HIS A 48 -4.69 -9.03 -2.81
N THR A 49 -5.75 -9.26 -2.05
CA THR A 49 -6.35 -8.22 -1.21
C THR A 49 -5.61 -8.10 0.11
N GLY A 50 -5.43 -6.86 0.55
CA GLY A 50 -4.73 -6.51 1.78
C GLY A 50 -5.67 -6.44 2.99
N SER A 51 -5.10 -6.69 4.16
CA SER A 51 -5.69 -6.53 5.49
C SER A 51 -4.82 -5.60 6.33
N GLY A 52 -5.31 -5.11 7.48
CA GLY A 52 -4.56 -4.15 8.30
C GLY A 52 -4.61 -2.70 7.78
N LEU A 53 -5.76 -2.29 7.25
CA LEU A 53 -5.96 -0.98 6.63
C LEU A 53 -5.82 0.13 7.69
N GLY A 54 -4.89 1.05 7.44
CA GLY A 54 -4.56 2.13 8.37
C GLY A 54 -5.45 3.37 8.19
N THR A 55 -5.52 4.17 9.25
CA THR A 55 -6.11 5.52 9.22
C THR A 55 -5.00 6.56 9.31
N GLY A 56 -5.05 7.54 8.42
CA GLY A 56 -4.13 8.67 8.36
C GLY A 56 -4.83 10.00 8.57
N GLY A 57 -4.03 11.05 8.64
CA GLY A 57 -4.53 12.42 8.61
C GLY A 57 -3.48 13.34 8.02
N GLY A 58 -3.92 14.44 7.42
CA GLY A 58 -3.04 15.44 6.85
C GLY A 58 -3.68 16.81 6.85
N THR A 59 -2.87 17.83 6.55
CA THR A 59 -3.32 19.20 6.36
C THR A 59 -3.38 19.49 4.86
N PHE A 60 -4.40 20.20 4.41
CA PHE A 60 -4.51 20.67 3.03
C PHE A 60 -3.35 21.61 2.68
N GLY A 61 -2.87 21.56 1.43
CA GLY A 61 -1.70 22.32 0.99
C GLY A 61 -0.35 21.72 1.40
N GLN A 62 -0.34 20.51 1.97
CA GLN A 62 0.86 19.74 2.27
C GLN A 62 0.76 18.32 1.70
N VAL A 63 1.91 17.69 1.45
CA VAL A 63 1.97 16.25 1.16
C VAL A 63 1.58 15.51 2.44
N GLY A 64 0.46 14.80 2.40
CA GLY A 64 0.03 13.95 3.50
C GLY A 64 0.67 12.57 3.41
N ALA A 65 0.52 11.79 4.48
CA ALA A 65 0.91 10.40 4.51
C ALA A 65 -0.29 9.54 4.91
N ILE A 66 -0.43 8.39 4.27
CA ILE A 66 -1.23 7.27 4.79
C ILE A 66 -0.26 6.43 5.61
N PRO A 67 -0.19 6.59 6.94
CA PRO A 67 0.42 5.58 7.78
C PRO A 67 -0.44 4.31 7.67
N GLY A 68 0.14 3.24 7.13
CA GLY A 68 -0.56 1.99 6.94
C GLY A 68 0.41 0.82 6.93
N SER A 69 0.00 -0.27 7.58
CA SER A 69 0.69 -1.55 7.51
C SER A 69 -0.16 -2.51 6.68
N PHE A 70 0.10 -2.61 5.38
CA PHE A 70 -0.71 -3.44 4.50
C PHE A 70 -0.21 -4.88 4.50
N LEU A 71 -1.00 -5.79 5.06
CA LEU A 71 -0.69 -7.21 5.11
C LEU A 71 -1.44 -7.96 4.01
N PHE A 72 -0.69 -8.57 3.08
CA PHE A 72 -1.20 -9.43 2.02
C PHE A 72 -0.83 -10.87 2.32
N SER A 73 -1.83 -11.75 2.40
CA SER A 73 -1.64 -13.16 2.77
C SER A 73 -1.91 -14.10 1.60
N ASN A 74 -1.54 -15.37 1.77
CA ASN A 74 -1.77 -16.45 0.80
C ASN A 74 -1.06 -16.24 -0.56
N ILE A 75 0.08 -15.55 -0.53
CA ILE A 75 0.91 -15.30 -1.72
C ILE A 75 1.73 -16.55 -2.01
N SER A 76 1.74 -17.00 -3.26
CA SER A 76 2.49 -18.18 -3.67
C SER A 76 3.96 -17.82 -3.86
N PHE A 77 4.86 -18.47 -3.11
CA PHE A 77 6.30 -18.32 -3.30
C PHE A 77 6.90 -19.65 -3.72
N PRO A 78 7.48 -19.75 -4.93
CA PRO A 78 8.17 -20.96 -5.35
C PRO A 78 9.42 -21.21 -4.51
N ASN A 79 9.82 -22.48 -4.43
CA ASN A 79 11.12 -22.84 -3.88
C ASN A 79 12.23 -22.21 -4.73
N GLY A 80 13.26 -21.70 -4.05
CA GLY A 80 14.40 -21.11 -4.72
C GLY A 80 15.07 -20.01 -3.91
N THR A 81 16.16 -19.52 -4.48
CA THR A 81 16.90 -18.36 -3.98
C THR A 81 16.38 -17.11 -4.67
N PHE A 82 15.97 -16.13 -3.86
CA PHE A 82 15.61 -14.79 -4.30
C PHE A 82 16.84 -13.92 -4.17
N THR A 83 17.30 -13.38 -5.29
CA THR A 83 18.45 -12.47 -5.36
C THR A 83 18.04 -11.19 -6.09
N PRO A 84 18.85 -10.11 -6.01
CA PRO A 84 18.54 -8.88 -6.73
C PRO A 84 18.33 -9.06 -8.25
N THR A 85 19.00 -10.05 -8.83
CA THR A 85 18.96 -10.36 -10.26
C THR A 85 18.02 -11.52 -10.62
N ALA A 86 17.58 -12.32 -9.65
CA ALA A 86 16.70 -13.46 -9.86
C ALA A 86 15.53 -13.45 -8.85
N ASN A 87 14.38 -12.96 -9.30
CA ASN A 87 13.15 -12.89 -8.52
C ASN A 87 12.01 -13.57 -9.28
N PRO A 88 11.76 -14.88 -9.05
CA PRO A 88 10.73 -15.64 -9.75
C PRO A 88 9.33 -15.03 -9.59
N VAL A 89 9.03 -14.56 -8.38
CA VAL A 89 7.79 -13.85 -8.04
C VAL A 89 8.17 -12.62 -7.22
N ARG A 90 7.60 -11.45 -7.55
CA ARG A 90 7.80 -10.21 -6.79
C ARG A 90 6.58 -9.30 -6.90
N PRO A 91 6.33 -8.42 -5.92
CA PRO A 91 5.27 -7.43 -6.05
C PRO A 91 5.63 -6.38 -7.11
N VAL A 92 4.67 -5.96 -7.93
CA VAL A 92 4.88 -5.03 -9.06
C VAL A 92 3.95 -3.83 -9.04
N LYS A 93 2.78 -3.93 -8.40
CA LYS A 93 1.85 -2.81 -8.26
C LYS A 93 1.10 -2.91 -6.94
N LEU A 94 0.97 -1.78 -6.25
CA LEU A 94 0.12 -1.62 -5.08
C LEU A 94 -0.97 -0.62 -5.41
N THR A 95 -2.23 -0.99 -5.18
CA THR A 95 -3.38 -0.09 -5.31
C THR A 95 -4.08 -0.02 -3.97
N VAL A 96 -4.38 1.18 -3.51
CA VAL A 96 -5.05 1.42 -2.22
C VAL A 96 -6.22 2.35 -2.46
N THR A 97 -7.41 1.93 -2.02
CA THR A 97 -8.59 2.79 -2.00
C THR A 97 -8.73 3.36 -0.60
N VAL A 98 -8.87 4.68 -0.55
CA VAL A 98 -9.04 5.43 0.70
C VAL A 98 -10.25 6.34 0.63
N ASN A 99 -10.86 6.56 1.78
CA ASN A 99 -11.88 7.58 1.97
C ASN A 99 -11.24 8.77 2.66
N VAL A 100 -11.17 9.90 1.95
CA VAL A 100 -10.73 11.18 2.51
C VAL A 100 -11.95 11.86 3.13
N ILE A 101 -11.91 12.09 4.44
CA ILE A 101 -13.00 12.70 5.22
C ILE A 101 -12.58 14.13 5.57
N MET A 102 -13.38 15.08 5.13
CA MET A 102 -13.21 16.51 5.35
C MET A 102 -14.35 17.03 6.22
N VAL A 103 -14.05 17.84 7.24
CA VAL A 103 -15.05 18.40 8.15
C VAL A 103 -15.12 19.92 7.93
N GLY A 104 -16.28 20.40 7.50
CA GLY A 104 -16.57 21.82 7.30
C GLY A 104 -16.93 22.51 8.61
N LEU A 105 -16.54 23.78 8.80
CA LEU A 105 -16.95 24.58 9.96
C LEU A 105 -18.41 25.08 9.79
N PRO A 106 -19.28 24.97 10.82
CA PRO A 106 -19.01 24.68 12.23
C PRO A 106 -19.23 23.20 12.61
N GLY A 107 -18.49 22.28 11.98
CA GLY A 107 -18.53 20.83 12.28
C GLY A 107 -19.76 20.09 11.73
N LEU A 108 -20.69 20.79 11.08
CA LEU A 108 -21.99 20.24 10.69
C LEU A 108 -22.01 19.52 9.33
N VAL A 109 -20.98 19.70 8.50
CA VAL A 109 -20.93 19.13 7.15
C VAL A 109 -19.64 18.33 6.99
N SER A 110 -19.77 17.00 6.89
CA SER A 110 -18.64 16.13 6.53
C SER A 110 -18.77 15.69 5.08
N VAL A 111 -17.71 15.86 4.30
CA VAL A 111 -17.63 15.33 2.92
C VAL A 111 -16.66 14.16 2.91
N THR A 112 -17.10 13.02 2.37
CA THR A 112 -16.25 11.85 2.16
C THR A 112 -15.99 11.66 0.68
N CYS A 113 -14.72 11.72 0.29
CA CYS A 113 -14.28 11.52 -1.08
C CYS A 113 -13.51 10.20 -1.18
N PRO A 114 -14.04 9.17 -1.86
CA PRO A 114 -13.27 7.98 -2.18
C PRO A 114 -12.19 8.35 -3.20
N GLN A 115 -10.96 7.91 -2.96
CA GLN A 115 -9.80 8.09 -3.83
C GLN A 115 -9.12 6.74 -4.00
N THR A 116 -8.66 6.45 -5.22
CA THR A 116 -7.88 5.25 -5.51
C THR A 116 -6.48 5.67 -5.92
N LEU A 117 -5.51 5.25 -5.13
CA LEU A 117 -4.10 5.54 -5.32
C LEU A 117 -3.42 4.29 -5.81
N SER A 118 -2.52 4.43 -6.76
CA SER A 118 -1.76 3.30 -7.29
C SER A 118 -0.29 3.66 -7.36
N TRP A 119 0.56 2.69 -7.04
CA TRP A 119 2.00 2.79 -7.13
C TRP A 119 2.57 1.61 -7.91
N ASN A 120 3.45 1.90 -8.86
CA ASN A 120 4.30 0.91 -9.50
C ASN A 120 5.47 0.60 -8.56
N LEU A 121 5.71 -0.68 -8.33
CA LEU A 121 6.74 -1.17 -7.43
C LEU A 121 7.93 -1.67 -8.25
N ASN A 122 9.09 -1.05 -8.03
CA ASN A 122 10.36 -1.56 -8.55
C ASN A 122 11.17 -2.11 -7.38
N VAL A 123 10.95 -3.39 -7.10
CA VAL A 123 11.51 -4.07 -5.93
C VAL A 123 12.33 -5.30 -6.33
N PHE A 124 13.30 -5.60 -5.50
CA PHE A 124 14.09 -6.82 -5.56
C PHE A 124 13.96 -7.60 -4.25
N GLY A 125 13.88 -8.93 -4.36
CA GLY A 125 13.81 -9.83 -3.22
C GLY A 125 15.19 -10.37 -2.85
N THR A 126 15.40 -10.57 -1.56
CA THR A 126 16.54 -11.30 -1.01
C THR A 126 16.04 -12.33 -0.01
N GLY A 127 16.39 -13.60 -0.21
CA GLY A 127 15.94 -14.66 0.67
C GLY A 127 16.02 -16.04 0.05
N ILE A 128 15.63 -17.05 0.81
CA ILE A 128 15.63 -18.44 0.37
C ILE A 128 14.32 -19.08 0.83
N VAL A 129 13.69 -19.83 -0.07
CA VAL A 129 12.55 -20.71 0.22
C VAL A 129 12.97 -22.14 -0.09
N VAL A 130 13.02 -22.99 0.93
CA VAL A 130 13.37 -24.42 0.83
C VAL A 130 12.21 -25.24 1.38
N PHE A 131 11.75 -26.24 0.63
CA PHE A 131 10.62 -27.10 1.00
C PHE A 131 9.36 -26.31 1.40
N GLY A 132 9.10 -25.20 0.73
CA GLY A 132 7.95 -24.33 0.96
C GLY A 132 8.06 -23.49 2.23
N ALA A 133 9.20 -23.48 2.91
CA ALA A 133 9.46 -22.68 4.09
C ALA A 133 10.60 -21.68 3.83
N GLY A 134 10.45 -20.44 4.32
CA GLY A 134 11.50 -19.45 4.13
C GLY A 134 11.13 -18.03 4.49
N THR A 135 12.06 -17.12 4.27
CA THR A 135 11.84 -15.68 4.40
C THR A 135 12.43 -14.98 3.20
N ILE A 136 11.67 -14.02 2.66
CA ILE A 136 12.08 -13.16 1.55
C ILE A 136 11.86 -11.74 2.01
N ASN A 137 12.89 -10.90 1.90
CA ASN A 137 12.82 -9.48 2.15
C ASN A 137 12.84 -8.76 0.81
N TYR A 138 11.80 -7.97 0.54
CA TYR A 138 11.76 -7.11 -0.63
C TYR A 138 12.23 -5.70 -0.25
N SER A 139 13.03 -5.10 -1.11
CA SER A 139 13.48 -3.71 -0.99
C SER A 139 13.47 -3.06 -2.36
N GLY A 140 13.25 -1.74 -2.41
CA GLY A 140 13.14 -1.02 -3.66
C GLY A 140 12.42 0.31 -3.51
N SER A 141 11.86 0.80 -4.62
CA SER A 141 11.12 2.05 -4.67
C SER A 141 9.67 1.84 -5.13
N ALA A 142 8.82 2.79 -4.75
CA ALA A 142 7.46 2.91 -5.22
C ALA A 142 7.30 4.25 -5.94
N THR A 143 6.76 4.23 -7.16
CA THR A 143 6.45 5.45 -7.92
C THR A 143 4.95 5.52 -8.18
N VAL A 144 4.39 6.73 -8.16
CA VAL A 144 2.96 6.92 -8.45
C VAL A 144 2.66 6.39 -9.86
N ALA A 145 1.64 5.54 -9.97
CA ALA A 145 1.13 5.10 -11.25
C ALA A 145 0.20 6.18 -11.81
N ALA A 146 0.56 6.72 -12.98
CA ALA A 146 -0.27 7.65 -13.74
C ALA A 146 -1.52 6.97 -14.31
#